data_AF-A0A8C7JQS9-F1
#
_entry.id   AF-A0A8C7JQS9-F1
#
_cell.length_a   1.000
_cell.length_b   1.000
_cell.length_c   1.000
_cell.angle_alpha   90.00
_cell.angle_beta   90.00
_cell.angle_gamma   90.00
#
_symmetry.space_group_name_H-M   'P 1'
#
loop_
_entity.id
_entity.type
_entity.pdbx_description
1 polymer ?
#
loop_
_entity_poly.entity_id
_entity_poly.type
_entity_poly.pdbx_seq_one_letter_code
_entity_poly.pdbx_strand_id
1 'polypeptide(L)'
;MSGLRTVLVSTGFVGVVGIGYGMWSVITPGEERKREMLKNLPEANPLRMEETRKRNALMMQVLKEAAETDDNIARGLGPMRSQK
;
A
#
# COMPACT_ATOMS: atom_id res chain seq x y z
N MET A 1 17.11 -43.37 10.50
CA MET A 1 17.65 -41.99 10.63
C MET A 1 16.58 -40.93 10.32
N SER A 2 15.38 -40.98 10.94
CA SER A 2 14.27 -40.08 10.56
C SER A 2 13.73 -39.29 11.76
N GLY A 3 13.36 -39.95 12.85
CA GLY A 3 12.76 -39.28 14.02
C GLY A 3 13.63 -38.21 14.68
N LEU A 4 14.92 -38.49 14.91
CA LEU A 4 15.83 -37.52 15.56
C LEU A 4 16.03 -36.26 14.72
N ARG A 5 16.12 -36.40 13.39
CA ARG A 5 16.23 -35.26 12.47
C ARG A 5 14.94 -34.43 12.49
N THR A 6 13.78 -35.08 12.49
CA THR A 6 12.49 -34.40 12.55
C THR A 6 12.33 -33.61 13.84
N VAL A 7 12.69 -34.19 14.99
CA VAL A 7 12.62 -33.49 16.28
C VAL A 7 13.54 -32.28 16.29
N LEU A 8 14.81 -32.44 15.90
CA LEU A 8 15.77 -31.33 15.87
C LEU A 8 15.32 -30.19 14.94
N VAL A 9 14.82 -30.52 13.75
CA VAL A 9 14.31 -29.51 12.81
C VAL A 9 13.07 -28.80 13.35
N SER A 10 12.13 -29.54 13.95
CA SER A 10 10.91 -28.95 14.51
C SER A 10 11.20 -27.99 15.66
N THR A 11 12.11 -28.36 16.58
CA THR A 11 12.53 -27.49 17.69
C THR A 11 13.24 -26.24 17.17
N GLY A 12 14.13 -26.39 16.18
CA GLY A 12 14.78 -25.25 15.53
C GLY A 12 13.77 -24.29 14.90
N PHE A 13 12.73 -24.82 14.24
CA PHE A 13 11.69 -24.02 13.61
C PHE A 13 10.88 -23.21 14.64
N VAL A 14 10.49 -23.84 15.75
CA VAL A 14 9.80 -23.15 16.86
C VAL A 14 10.67 -22.05 17.44
N GLY A 15 11.98 -22.29 17.59
CA GLY A 15 12.93 -21.27 18.05
C GLY A 15 12.98 -20.05 17.13
N VAL A 16 13.06 -20.27 15.81
CA VAL A 16 13.07 -19.19 14.81
C VAL A 16 11.76 -18.40 14.83
N VAL A 17 10.62 -19.08 14.90
CA VAL A 17 9.30 -18.42 14.97
C VAL A 17 9.18 -17.59 16.26
N GLY A 18 9.62 -18.12 17.39
CA GLY A 18 9.62 -17.41 18.67
C GLY A 18 10.47 -16.14 18.65
N ILE A 19 11.67 -16.22 18.08
CA ILE A 19 12.56 -15.05 17.92
C ILE A 19 11.92 -14.01 16.99
N GLY A 20 11.39 -14.44 15.85
CA GLY A 20 10.70 -13.56 14.90
C GLY A 20 9.51 -12.84 15.52
N TYR A 21 8.69 -13.56 16.29
CA TYR A 21 7.55 -12.99 17.01
C TYR A 21 7.97 -12.01 18.10
N GLY A 22 8.99 -12.36 18.90
CA GLY A 22 9.55 -11.46 19.91
C GLY A 22 10.07 -10.17 19.29
N MET A 23 10.86 -10.27 18.22
CA MET A 23 11.37 -9.10 17.50
C MET A 23 10.25 -8.23 16.91
N TRP A 24 9.22 -8.84 16.32
CA TRP A 24 8.05 -8.14 15.82
C TRP A 24 7.32 -7.38 16.95
N SER A 25 7.10 -8.01 18.10
CA SER A 25 6.39 -7.38 19.24
C SER A 25 7.09 -6.13 19.79
N VAL A 26 8.42 -6.09 19.74
CA VAL A 26 9.22 -4.93 20.20
C VAL A 26 9.20 -3.79 19.18
N ILE A 27 9.23 -4.13 17.87
CA ILE A 27 9.29 -3.14 16.79
C ILE A 27 7.91 -2.59 16.46
N THR A 28 6.85 -3.40 16.55
CA THR A 28 5.51 -2.91 16.20
C THR A 28 5.06 -1.84 17.19
N PRO A 29 4.77 -0.62 16.72
CA PRO A 29 4.20 0.40 17.57
C PRO A 29 2.87 -0.12 18.12
N GLY A 30 2.72 -0.10 19.45
CA GLY A 30 1.51 -0.54 20.14
C GLY A 30 0.27 0.15 19.59
N GLU A 31 -0.90 -0.44 19.82
CA GLU A 31 -2.18 0.06 19.29
C GLU A 31 -2.44 1.53 19.61
N GLU A 32 -2.00 2.00 20.78
CA GLU A 32 -2.09 3.41 21.18
C GLU A 32 -1.24 4.33 20.28
N ARG A 33 -0.02 3.93 19.94
CA ARG A 33 0.84 4.70 19.03
C ARG A 33 0.30 4.67 17.59
N LYS A 34 -0.34 3.57 17.17
CA LYS A 34 -1.08 3.53 15.90
C LYS A 34 -2.27 4.50 15.91
N ARG A 35 -3.04 4.56 17.00
CA ARG A 35 -4.16 5.51 17.16
C ARG A 35 -3.68 6.96 17.16
N GLU A 36 -2.55 7.25 17.79
CA GLU A 36 -1.91 8.58 17.72
C GLU A 36 -1.42 8.94 16.32
N MET A 37 -0.84 7.98 15.59
CA MET A 37 -0.45 8.19 14.19
C MET A 37 -1.67 8.45 13.31
N LEU A 38 -2.78 7.73 13.51
CA LEU A 38 -4.03 7.94 12.78
C LEU A 38 -4.65 9.32 13.04
N LYS A 39 -4.52 9.85 14.26
CA LYS A 39 -4.97 11.23 14.58
C LYS A 39 -4.15 12.31 13.88
N ASN A 40 -2.90 12.02 13.55
CA ASN A 40 -2.01 12.94 12.84
C ASN A 40 -2.09 12.80 11.32
N LEU A 41 -2.91 11.89 10.79
CA LEU A 41 -3.12 11.81 9.36
C LEU A 41 -3.86 13.05 8.85
N PRO A 42 -3.46 13.59 7.68
CA PRO A 42 -4.14 14.74 7.08
C PRO A 42 -5.62 14.46 6.79
N GLU A 43 -6.01 13.19 6.68
CA GLU A 43 -7.38 12.72 6.47
C GLU A 43 -8.26 12.78 7.73
N ALA A 44 -7.67 12.85 8.92
CA ALA A 44 -8.42 12.96 10.18
C ALA A 44 -9.04 14.36 10.37
N ASN A 45 -8.59 15.36 9.61
CA ASN A 45 -9.15 16.70 9.62
C ASN A 45 -10.23 16.85 8.53
N PRO A 46 -11.52 16.99 8.89
CA PRO A 46 -12.61 17.12 7.92
C PRO A 46 -12.44 18.31 6.98
N LEU A 47 -11.82 19.40 7.44
CA LEU A 47 -11.56 20.58 6.61
C LEU A 47 -10.55 20.29 5.49
N ARG A 48 -9.52 19.49 5.76
CA ARG A 48 -8.53 19.09 4.75
C ARG A 48 -9.07 18.07 3.76
N MET A 49 -10.02 17.24 4.19
CA MET A 49 -10.75 16.35 3.29
C MET A 49 -11.60 17.12 2.29
N GLU A 50 -12.27 18.20 2.72
CA GLU A 50 -13.02 19.07 1.80
C GLU A 50 -12.12 19.80 0.81
N GLU A 51 -10.99 20.36 1.26
CA GLU A 51 -9.99 20.97 0.39
C GLU A 51 -9.44 19.98 -0.64
N THR A 52 -9.12 18.76 -0.21
CA THR A 52 -8.63 17.69 -1.09
C THR A 52 -9.71 17.24 -2.07
N ARG A 53 -10.97 17.13 -1.64
CA ARG A 53 -12.09 16.81 -2.54
C ARG A 53 -12.29 17.88 -3.61
N LYS A 54 -12.25 19.17 -3.23
CA LYS A 54 -12.36 20.29 -4.18
C LYS A 54 -11.20 20.26 -5.19
N ARG A 55 -9.96 20.10 -4.70
CA ARG A 55 -8.77 19.98 -5.56
C ARG A 55 -8.86 18.79 -6.51
N ASN A 56 -9.25 17.62 -6.01
CA ASN A 56 -9.37 16.41 -6.82
C ASN A 56 -10.48 16.57 -7.87
N ALA A 57 -11.61 17.19 -7.53
CA ALA A 57 -12.66 17.47 -8.49
C ALA A 57 -12.17 18.37 -9.64
N LEU A 58 -11.43 19.43 -9.33
CA LEU A 58 -10.84 20.32 -10.33
C LEU A 58 -9.80 19.59 -11.20
N MET A 59 -8.91 18.79 -10.60
CA MET A 59 -7.96 17.97 -11.35
C MET A 59 -8.68 16.99 -12.28
N MET A 60 -9.72 16.31 -11.81
CA MET A 60 -10.49 15.37 -12.63
C MET A 60 -11.22 16.05 -13.77
N GLN A 61 -11.71 17.28 -13.58
CA GLN A 61 -12.29 18.07 -14.67
C GLN A 61 -11.24 18.37 -15.75
N VAL A 62 -10.06 18.85 -15.37
CA VAL A 62 -8.96 19.14 -16.31
C VAL A 62 -8.50 17.88 -17.04
N LEU A 63 -8.36 16.75 -16.33
CA LEU A 63 -7.98 15.47 -16.95
C LEU A 63 -9.05 14.98 -17.93
N LYS A 64 -10.33 15.15 -17.60
CA LYS A 64 -11.44 14.77 -18.47
C LYS A 64 -11.45 15.64 -19.73
N GLU A 65 -11.32 16.95 -19.58
CA GLU A 65 -11.23 17.89 -20.70
C GLU A 65 -10.05 17.55 -21.61
N ALA A 66 -8.85 17.35 -21.05
CA ALA A 66 -7.66 16.95 -21.81
C ALA A 66 -7.83 15.58 -22.49
N ALA A 67 -8.58 14.65 -21.88
CA ALA A 67 -8.87 13.35 -22.47
C ALA A 67 -9.89 13.42 -23.63
N GLU A 68 -10.79 14.41 -23.59
CA GLU A 68 -11.81 14.67 -24.61
C GLU A 68 -11.25 15.40 -25.84
N THR A 69 -10.21 16.22 -25.65
CA THR A 69 -9.49 16.94 -26.72
C THR A 69 -8.76 16.01 -27.70
N ASP A 70 -8.58 16.49 -28.94
CA ASP A 70 -7.89 15.78 -30.03
C ASP A 70 -6.37 15.70 -29.87
N ASP A 71 -5.79 16.52 -28.99
CA ASP A 71 -4.38 16.51 -28.60
C ASP A 71 -4.04 15.37 -27.62
N ASN A 72 -5.02 14.51 -27.29
CA ASN A 72 -4.81 13.37 -26.41
C ASN A 72 -3.90 12.32 -27.07
N ILE A 73 -2.62 12.36 -26.70
CA ILE A 73 -1.58 11.43 -27.17
C ILE A 73 -1.91 9.94 -26.90
N ALA A 74 -2.76 9.63 -25.92
CA ALA A 74 -3.18 8.27 -25.62
C ALA A 74 -4.16 7.71 -26.67
N ARG A 75 -4.86 8.56 -27.44
CA ARG A 75 -5.74 8.12 -28.54
C ARG A 75 -4.95 7.63 -29.75
N GLY A 76 -3.78 8.21 -30.03
CA GLY A 76 -2.94 7.86 -31.18
C GLY A 76 -2.10 6.59 -30.99
N LEU A 77 -1.93 6.13 -29.75
CA LEU A 77 -1.16 4.93 -29.36
C LEU A 77 -2.08 3.74 -29.06
N GLY A 78 -3.13 3.55 -29.88
CA GLY A 78 -3.85 2.27 -29.94
C GLY A 78 -2.89 1.11 -30.21
N PRO A 79 -3.24 -0.14 -29.83
CA PRO A 79 -2.29 -1.25 -29.78
C PRO A 79 -1.58 -1.35 -31.11
N MET A 80 -0.26 -1.16 -31.07
CA MET A 80 0.63 -1.27 -32.21
C MET A 80 0.42 -2.68 -32.77
N ARG A 81 -0.44 -2.78 -33.78
CA ARG A 81 -0.87 -4.04 -34.38
C ARG A 81 0.41 -4.68 -34.89
N SER A 82 0.82 -5.76 -34.24
CA SER A 82 1.95 -6.59 -34.65
C SER A 82 1.72 -7.01 -36.08
N GLN A 83 2.28 -6.26 -37.02
CA GLN A 83 2.53 -6.69 -38.38
C GLN A 83 3.91 -7.31 -38.37
N LYS A 84 3.94 -8.63 -38.13
CA LYS A 84 4.75 -9.63 -38.85
C LYS A 84 4.37 -11.02 -38.37
#